data_AF-A0A7M5XJP8-F1
#
_entry.id   AF-A0A7M5XJP8-F1
#
_cell.length_a   1.000
_cell.length_b   1.000
_cell.length_c   1.000
_cell.angle_alpha   90.00
_cell.angle_beta   90.00
_cell.angle_gamma   90.00
#
_symmetry.space_group_name_H-M   'P 1'
#
loop_
_entity.id
_entity.type
_entity.pdbx_description
1 polymer ?
#
loop_
_entity_poly.entity_id
_entity_poly.type
_entity_poly.pdbx_seq_one_letter_code
_entity_poly.pdbx_strand_id
1 'polypeptide(L)'
;MDFTLATTKWRFETLIFWICFLLRYVHARGASLKCYSCVADTIEDCNRTQFLEYCPYTILYPSCFTVTYEKVIQADVEGEQSIRKVVQKKCGSQLNGCHYECGLHKMLGARKCYATCCHKNECNINTGRQIRIYNNQWNHSRVSRADLPIILVVAACSIFLNNYLFI
;
A
#
# COMPACT_ATOMS: atom_id res chain seq x y z
N MET A 1 14.44 50.70 -13.07
CA MET A 1 15.39 49.73 -13.68
C MET A 1 15.09 48.36 -13.07
N ASP A 2 13.82 47.95 -13.07
CA ASP A 2 13.28 46.94 -12.13
C ASP A 2 12.60 45.76 -12.85
N PHE A 3 12.45 45.85 -14.17
CA PHE A 3 11.74 44.85 -14.96
C PHE A 3 12.55 43.55 -15.14
N THR A 4 13.87 43.65 -15.23
CA THR A 4 14.77 42.49 -15.36
C THR A 4 14.83 41.65 -14.08
N LEU A 5 14.81 42.29 -12.90
CA LEU A 5 14.84 41.59 -11.61
C LEU A 5 13.55 40.79 -11.33
N ALA A 6 12.40 41.29 -11.77
CA ALA A 6 11.13 40.59 -11.63
C ALA A 6 11.08 39.33 -12.51
N THR A 7 11.54 39.42 -13.76
CA THR A 7 11.52 38.28 -14.70
C THR A 7 12.46 37.14 -14.31
N THR A 8 13.60 37.43 -13.67
CA THR A 8 14.52 36.40 -13.18
C THR A 8 13.98 35.67 -11.96
N LYS A 9 13.28 36.38 -11.06
CA LYS A 9 12.64 35.79 -9.88
C LYS A 9 11.56 34.76 -10.26
N TRP A 10 10.64 35.11 -11.16
CA TRP A 10 9.57 34.21 -11.63
C TRP A 10 10.11 32.94 -12.30
N ARG A 11 11.19 33.05 -13.07
CA ARG A 11 11.84 31.89 -13.73
C ARG A 11 12.46 30.94 -12.70
N PHE A 12 13.08 31.48 -11.66
CA PHE A 12 13.70 30.69 -10.59
C PHE A 12 12.65 29.92 -9.77
N GLU A 13 11.54 30.58 -9.42
CA GLU A 13 10.44 29.98 -8.67
C GLU A 13 9.73 28.86 -9.47
N THR A 14 9.51 29.09 -10.77
CA THR A 14 8.95 28.08 -11.68
C THR A 14 9.87 26.85 -11.76
N LEU A 15 11.18 27.06 -11.85
CA LEU A 15 12.16 25.97 -11.93
C LEU A 15 12.22 25.14 -10.63
N ILE A 16 12.14 25.80 -9.46
CA ILE A 16 12.03 25.10 -8.16
C ILE A 16 10.75 24.26 -8.10
N PHE A 17 9.62 24.80 -8.54
CA PHE A 17 8.35 24.06 -8.57
C PHE A 17 8.47 22.77 -9.39
N TRP A 18 9.01 22.86 -10.61
CA TRP A 18 9.16 21.68 -11.48
C TRP A 18 10.15 20.66 -10.90
N ILE A 19 11.24 21.10 -10.28
CA ILE A 19 12.18 20.20 -9.59
C ILE A 19 11.49 19.50 -8.41
N CYS A 20 10.76 20.23 -7.57
CA CYS A 20 10.01 19.64 -6.46
C CYS A 20 8.93 18.66 -6.93
N PHE A 21 8.23 19.00 -8.01
CA PHE A 21 7.24 18.12 -8.65
C PHE A 21 7.89 16.84 -9.18
N LEU A 22 9.00 16.97 -9.93
CA LEU A 22 9.76 15.82 -10.45
C LEU A 22 10.32 14.95 -9.33
N LEU A 23 10.87 15.54 -8.27
CA LEU A 23 11.39 14.78 -7.14
C LEU A 23 10.28 14.01 -6.41
N ARG A 24 9.10 14.62 -6.20
CA ARG A 24 7.94 13.91 -5.66
C ARG A 24 7.45 12.81 -6.60
N TYR A 25 7.40 13.07 -7.90
CA TYR A 25 7.00 12.11 -8.92
C TYR A 25 7.96 10.91 -8.97
N VAL A 26 9.26 11.16 -8.95
CA VAL A 26 10.31 10.13 -8.94
C VAL A 26 10.31 9.37 -7.61
N HIS A 27 10.14 10.04 -6.48
CA HIS A 27 10.08 9.37 -5.17
C HIS A 27 8.82 8.49 -5.04
N ALA A 28 7.68 8.96 -5.53
CA ALA A 28 6.46 8.16 -5.63
C ALA A 28 6.64 6.94 -6.56
N ARG A 29 7.46 7.05 -7.62
CA ARG A 29 7.82 5.92 -8.49
C ARG A 29 8.89 4.99 -7.91
N GLY A 30 9.80 5.49 -7.08
CA GLY A 30 11.00 4.79 -6.63
C GLY A 30 10.77 3.73 -5.56
N ALA A 31 9.67 3.81 -4.80
CA ALA A 31 9.37 2.89 -3.70
C ALA A 31 8.14 2.01 -3.99
N SER A 32 8.08 1.40 -5.18
CA SER A 32 7.04 0.40 -5.47
C SER A 32 7.31 -0.88 -4.68
N LEU A 33 6.55 -1.07 -3.60
CA LEU A 33 6.58 -2.29 -2.80
C LEU A 33 6.25 -3.50 -3.69
N LYS A 34 7.07 -4.56 -3.61
CA LYS A 34 6.80 -5.84 -4.30
C LYS A 34 6.05 -6.79 -3.37
N CYS A 35 4.96 -7.37 -3.83
CA CYS A 35 4.16 -8.32 -3.07
C CYS A 35 3.81 -9.55 -3.91
N TYR A 36 3.62 -10.69 -3.26
CA TYR A 36 3.02 -11.84 -3.90
C TYR A 36 1.52 -11.63 -4.10
N SER A 37 1.00 -12.13 -5.21
CA SER A 37 -0.41 -12.07 -5.59
C SER A 37 -0.90 -13.47 -5.97
N CYS A 38 -2.04 -13.89 -5.41
CA CYS A 38 -2.71 -15.14 -5.75
C CYS A 38 -4.14 -15.14 -5.22
N VAL A 39 -5.00 -15.97 -5.80
CA VAL A 39 -6.32 -16.31 -5.28
C VAL A 39 -6.49 -17.82 -5.44
N ALA A 40 -6.69 -18.54 -4.34
CA ALA A 40 -6.84 -19.99 -4.35
C ALA A 40 -7.69 -20.46 -3.17
N ASP A 41 -8.06 -21.74 -3.15
CA ASP A 41 -8.89 -22.31 -2.07
C ASP A 41 -8.06 -22.70 -0.84
N THR A 42 -6.79 -23.00 -1.05
CA THR A 42 -5.84 -23.40 -0.02
C THR A 42 -4.61 -22.50 -0.05
N ILE A 43 -3.87 -22.46 1.06
CA ILE A 43 -2.62 -21.69 1.11
C ILE A 43 -1.54 -22.37 0.27
N GLU A 44 -1.58 -23.69 0.18
CA GLU A 44 -0.69 -24.52 -0.64
C GLU A 44 -0.86 -24.20 -2.13
N ASP A 45 -2.10 -24.14 -2.61
CA ASP A 45 -2.39 -23.81 -4.01
C ASP A 45 -2.05 -22.35 -4.32
N CYS A 46 -2.32 -21.43 -3.38
CA CYS A 46 -1.91 -20.03 -3.50
C CYS A 46 -0.38 -19.93 -3.61
N ASN A 47 0.36 -20.67 -2.79
CA ASN A 47 1.83 -20.67 -2.82
C ASN A 47 2.41 -21.29 -4.11
N ARG A 48 1.69 -22.21 -4.75
CA ARG A 48 2.08 -22.80 -6.05
C ARG A 48 1.79 -21.86 -7.23
N THR A 49 0.73 -21.06 -7.13
CA THR A 49 0.22 -20.20 -8.22
C THR A 49 0.55 -18.72 -8.04
N GLN A 50 1.18 -18.34 -6.92
CA GLN A 50 1.56 -16.96 -6.67
C GLN A 50 2.60 -16.45 -7.66
N PHE A 51 2.42 -15.20 -8.04
CA PHE A 51 3.39 -14.44 -8.80
C PHE A 51 3.74 -13.15 -8.06
N LEU A 52 4.91 -12.60 -8.38
CA LEU A 52 5.38 -11.36 -7.77
C LEU A 52 4.92 -10.17 -8.61
N GLU A 53 4.28 -9.19 -7.96
CA GLU A 53 3.84 -7.96 -8.61
C GLU A 53 4.30 -6.72 -7.85
N TYR A 54 4.45 -5.61 -8.57
CA TYR A 54 4.66 -4.31 -7.97
C TYR A 54 3.31 -3.71 -7.58
N CYS A 55 3.22 -3.16 -6.37
CA CYS A 55 2.00 -2.48 -5.96
C CYS A 55 1.71 -1.27 -6.86
N PRO A 56 0.45 -1.07 -7.28
CA PRO A 56 0.06 0.07 -8.09
C PRO A 56 0.46 1.39 -7.44
N TYR A 57 1.02 2.31 -8.24
CA TYR A 57 1.41 3.66 -7.80
C TYR A 57 0.23 4.51 -7.31
N THR A 58 -1.00 4.09 -7.61
CA THR A 58 -2.24 4.70 -7.13
C THR A 58 -2.50 4.41 -5.65
N ILE A 59 -1.84 3.42 -5.06
CA ILE A 59 -1.99 3.06 -3.64
C ILE A 59 -1.04 3.91 -2.79
N LEU A 60 -1.60 4.86 -2.03
CA LEU A 60 -0.86 5.59 -1.01
C LEU A 60 -0.47 4.64 0.13
N TYR A 61 0.80 4.67 0.53
CA TYR A 61 1.39 3.81 1.56
C TYR A 61 1.11 2.32 1.31
N PRO A 62 1.73 1.72 0.28
CA PRO A 62 1.45 0.34 -0.10
C PRO A 62 1.85 -0.64 1.02
N SER A 63 1.09 -1.72 1.14
CA SER A 63 1.32 -2.84 2.04
C SER A 63 0.98 -4.14 1.32
N CYS A 64 1.70 -5.22 1.65
CA CYS A 64 1.34 -6.56 1.20
C CYS A 64 0.31 -7.15 2.15
N PHE A 65 -0.70 -7.83 1.62
CA PHE A 65 -1.76 -8.50 2.37
C PHE A 65 -1.79 -9.99 2.04
N THR A 66 -2.15 -10.77 3.06
CA THR A 66 -2.68 -12.12 2.92
C THR A 66 -4.01 -12.18 3.65
N VAL A 67 -5.09 -12.46 2.94
CA VAL A 67 -6.44 -12.58 3.47
C VAL A 67 -6.92 -14.00 3.28
N THR A 68 -7.50 -14.59 4.31
CA THR A 68 -8.14 -15.90 4.27
C THR A 68 -9.56 -15.75 4.77
N TYR A 69 -10.55 -16.11 3.96
CA TYR A 69 -11.95 -15.97 4.33
C TYR A 69 -12.80 -17.17 3.88
N GLU A 70 -13.90 -17.40 4.59
CA GLU A 70 -14.88 -18.43 4.28
C GLU A 70 -16.12 -17.77 3.67
N LYS A 71 -16.44 -18.09 2.41
CA LYS A 71 -17.67 -17.64 1.73
C LYS A 71 -18.66 -18.80 1.57
N VAL A 72 -19.94 -18.50 1.72
CA VAL A 72 -21.00 -19.48 1.43
C VAL A 72 -21.27 -19.43 -0.07
N ILE A 73 -21.24 -20.58 -0.72
CA ILE A 73 -21.66 -20.74 -2.11
C ILE A 73 -22.96 -21.53 -2.09
N GLN A 74 -24.01 -20.95 -2.66
CA GLN A 74 -25.24 -21.70 -2.94
C GLN A 74 -24.93 -22.68 -4.07
N ALA A 75 -25.09 -23.98 -3.82
CA ALA A 75 -25.00 -24.98 -4.87
C ALA A 75 -26.27 -24.92 -5.73
N ASP A 76 -26.11 -24.95 -7.05
CA ASP A 76 -27.19 -24.82 -8.04
C ASP A 76 -28.17 -26.02 -8.06
N VAL A 77 -27.87 -27.08 -7.31
CA VAL A 77 -28.66 -28.32 -7.27
C VAL A 77 -28.81 -28.72 -5.80
N GLU A 78 -30.06 -28.80 -5.31
CA GLU A 78 -30.46 -29.26 -3.95
C GLU A 78 -30.29 -28.31 -2.75
N GLY A 79 -30.05 -27.00 -2.94
CA GLY A 79 -30.15 -26.02 -1.84
C GLY A 79 -29.13 -26.22 -0.71
N GLU A 80 -28.15 -27.10 -0.91
CA GLU A 80 -27.07 -27.35 0.03
C GLU A 80 -26.08 -26.18 0.00
N GLN A 81 -25.91 -25.52 1.15
CA GLN A 81 -24.96 -24.42 1.31
C GLN A 81 -23.57 -24.99 1.55
N SER A 82 -22.70 -24.90 0.55
CA SER A 82 -21.29 -25.28 0.73
C SER A 82 -20.47 -24.09 1.24
N ILE A 83 -19.53 -24.34 2.16
CA ILE A 83 -18.59 -23.32 2.65
C ILE A 83 -17.28 -23.49 1.89
N ARG A 84 -16.89 -22.48 1.14
CA ARG A 84 -15.60 -22.44 0.44
C ARG A 84 -14.66 -21.49 1.16
N LYS A 85 -13.51 -22.01 1.56
CA LYS A 85 -12.38 -21.22 2.04
C LYS A 85 -11.63 -20.65 0.85
N VAL A 86 -11.27 -19.38 0.93
CA VAL A 86 -10.50 -18.66 -0.09
C VAL A 86 -9.32 -17.98 0.59
N VAL A 87 -8.14 -18.13 -0.01
CA VAL A 87 -6.91 -17.45 0.33
C VAL A 87 -6.57 -16.48 -0.80
N GLN A 88 -6.28 -15.23 -0.44
CA GLN A 88 -5.91 -14.18 -1.37
C GLN A 88 -4.65 -13.47 -0.88
N LYS A 89 -3.65 -13.33 -1.73
CA LYS A 89 -2.53 -12.40 -1.52
C LYS A 89 -2.67 -11.23 -2.48
N LYS A 90 -2.43 -10.00 -2.02
CA LYS A 90 -2.57 -8.79 -2.83
C LYS A 90 -1.83 -7.60 -2.26
N CYS A 91 -1.65 -6.58 -3.08
CA CYS A 91 -1.33 -5.23 -2.61
C CYS A 91 -2.58 -4.52 -2.05
N GLY A 92 -2.37 -3.65 -1.07
CA GLY A 92 -3.42 -2.76 -0.54
C GLY A 92 -2.80 -1.54 0.15
N SER A 93 -3.64 -0.65 0.67
CA SER A 93 -3.17 0.54 1.39
C SER A 93 -3.04 0.26 2.89
N GLN A 94 -1.94 0.71 3.49
CA GLN A 94 -1.77 0.73 4.94
C GLN A 94 -2.84 1.59 5.63
N LEU A 95 -3.38 2.62 4.94
CA LEU A 95 -4.40 3.52 5.50
C LEU A 95 -5.69 2.79 5.84
N ASN A 96 -6.05 1.77 5.04
CA ASN A 96 -7.21 0.92 5.32
C ASN A 96 -6.91 -0.03 6.50
N GLY A 97 -5.65 -0.44 6.65
CA GLY A 97 -5.21 -1.38 7.68
C GLY A 97 -5.70 -2.81 7.43
N CYS A 98 -5.03 -3.77 8.06
CA CYS A 98 -5.39 -5.19 8.03
C CYS A 98 -6.87 -5.48 8.35
N HIS A 99 -7.43 -4.76 9.33
CA HIS A 99 -8.76 -5.04 9.84
C HIS A 99 -9.88 -4.65 8.87
N TYR A 100 -9.66 -3.63 8.04
CA TYR A 100 -10.65 -3.16 7.08
C TYR A 100 -10.92 -4.19 5.98
N GLU A 101 -9.89 -4.91 5.53
CA GLU A 101 -10.04 -5.97 4.51
C GLU A 101 -11.06 -7.02 4.95
N CYS A 102 -11.01 -7.43 6.22
CA CYS A 102 -12.01 -8.36 6.74
C CYS A 102 -13.40 -7.74 6.91
N GLY A 103 -13.49 -6.43 7.18
CA GLY A 103 -14.77 -5.72 7.16
C GLY A 103 -15.42 -5.76 5.78
N LEU A 104 -14.65 -5.48 4.73
CA LEU A 104 -15.09 -5.52 3.34
C LEU A 104 -15.61 -6.93 2.96
N HIS A 105 -14.84 -7.98 3.26
CA HIS A 105 -15.26 -9.34 2.96
C HIS A 105 -16.49 -9.79 3.76
N LYS A 106 -16.64 -9.34 5.02
CA LYS A 106 -17.86 -9.59 5.81
C LYS A 106 -19.10 -8.96 5.16
N MET A 107 -18.99 -7.74 4.64
CA MET A 107 -20.08 -7.10 3.89
C MET A 107 -20.46 -7.89 2.63
N LEU A 108 -19.51 -8.61 2.03
CA LEU A 108 -19.72 -9.49 0.88
C LEU A 108 -20.17 -10.92 1.28
N GLY A 109 -20.57 -11.13 2.53
CA GLY A 109 -21.09 -12.43 3.00
C GLY A 109 -20.04 -13.44 3.47
N ALA A 110 -18.79 -13.01 3.72
CA ALA A 110 -17.81 -13.88 4.34
C ALA A 110 -18.12 -14.10 5.84
N ARG A 111 -18.20 -15.37 6.27
CA ARG A 111 -18.50 -15.74 7.66
C ARG A 111 -17.30 -15.57 8.58
N LYS A 112 -16.13 -16.05 8.14
CA LYS A 112 -14.86 -15.90 8.86
C LYS A 112 -13.86 -15.21 7.95
N CYS A 113 -13.04 -14.35 8.53
CA CYS A 113 -11.95 -13.69 7.82
C CYS A 113 -10.76 -13.49 8.75
N TYR A 114 -9.58 -13.76 8.21
CA TYR A 114 -8.28 -13.52 8.81
C TYR A 114 -7.43 -12.75 7.82
N ALA A 115 -6.83 -11.64 8.24
CA ALA A 115 -5.96 -10.85 7.40
C ALA A 115 -4.63 -10.58 8.11
N THR A 116 -3.54 -10.69 7.36
CA THR A 116 -2.18 -10.34 7.77
C THR A 116 -1.60 -9.34 6.77
N CYS A 117 -0.87 -8.35 7.28
CA CYS A 117 -0.28 -7.29 6.48
C CYS A 117 1.17 -7.04 6.89
N CYS A 118 1.99 -6.62 5.93
CA CYS A 118 3.40 -6.35 6.13
C CYS A 118 3.92 -5.33 5.08
N HIS A 119 5.01 -4.63 5.42
CA HIS A 119 5.48 -3.44 4.69
C HIS A 119 6.88 -3.60 4.08
N LYS A 120 7.33 -4.83 3.85
CA LYS A 120 8.62 -5.12 3.21
C LYS A 120 8.39 -5.84 1.90
N ASN A 121 9.31 -5.70 0.94
CA ASN A 121 9.24 -6.47 -0.28
C ASN A 121 9.12 -7.96 0.03
N GLU A 122 8.21 -8.63 -0.68
CA GLU A 122 8.06 -10.08 -0.65
C GLU A 122 7.67 -10.66 0.72
N CYS A 123 7.24 -9.81 1.66
CA CYS A 123 7.01 -10.22 3.04
C CYS A 123 5.81 -11.17 3.22
N ASN A 124 4.89 -11.22 2.24
CA ASN A 124 3.73 -12.12 2.24
C ASN A 124 3.99 -13.49 1.60
N ILE A 125 5.26 -13.87 1.38
CA ILE A 125 5.64 -15.17 0.82
C ILE A 125 5.17 -16.36 1.66
N ASN A 126 5.47 -16.35 2.97
CA ASN A 126 5.29 -17.49 3.87
C ASN A 126 4.47 -17.11 5.10
N THR A 127 3.18 -16.84 4.92
CA THR A 127 2.25 -16.60 6.04
C THR A 127 1.79 -17.89 6.74
N GLY A 128 2.63 -18.92 6.78
CA GLY A 128 2.40 -20.14 7.57
C GLY A 128 2.54 -19.91 9.08
N ARG A 129 3.22 -18.83 9.50
CA ARG A 129 3.18 -18.35 10.89
C ARG A 129 2.05 -17.33 11.02
N GLN A 130 0.85 -17.82 11.36
CA GLN A 130 -0.24 -16.99 11.85
C GLN A 130 0.24 -16.25 13.11
N ILE A 131 0.67 -15.00 12.97
CA ILE A 131 0.77 -14.13 14.13
C ILE A 131 -0.67 -13.78 14.51
N ARG A 132 -1.20 -14.46 15.52
CA ARG A 132 -2.38 -13.99 16.26
C ARG A 132 -2.02 -12.61 16.81
N ILE A 133 -2.47 -11.54 16.17
CA ILE A 133 -2.32 -10.20 16.71
C ILE A 133 -3.37 -10.05 17.82
N TYR A 134 -2.98 -10.41 19.04
CA TYR A 134 -3.57 -9.83 20.24
C TYR A 134 -2.79 -8.56 20.56
N ASN A 135 -3.47 -7.42 20.47
CA ASN A 135 -3.05 -6.08 20.89
C ASN A 135 -1.77 -5.47 20.28
N ASN A 136 -2.00 -4.42 19.49
CA ASN A 136 -1.29 -3.14 19.44
C ASN A 136 0.12 -3.09 20.05
N GLN A 137 1.13 -3.45 19.26
CA GLN A 137 2.45 -2.83 19.38
C GLN A 137 2.90 -2.36 18.01
N TRP A 138 2.73 -1.05 17.79
CA TRP A 138 3.29 -0.32 16.66
C TRP A 138 4.81 -0.29 16.84
N ASN A 139 5.51 -1.21 16.19
CA ASN A 139 6.97 -1.14 16.12
C ASN A 139 7.34 -0.04 15.13
N HIS A 140 7.80 1.10 15.65
CA HIS A 140 8.37 2.18 14.87
C HIS A 140 9.48 1.63 13.98
N SER A 141 9.22 1.60 12.67
CA SER A 141 10.24 1.28 11.68
C SER A 141 11.28 2.41 11.71
N ARG A 142 12.53 2.07 12.05
CA ARG A 142 13.64 3.03 12.01
C ARG A 142 13.80 3.50 10.56
N VAL A 143 13.59 4.79 10.33
CA VAL A 143 13.98 5.46 9.10
C VAL A 143 15.48 5.24 8.91
N SER A 144 15.88 4.66 7.78
CA SER A 144 17.30 4.43 7.48
C SER A 144 18.00 5.78 7.39
N ARG A 145 19.20 5.92 7.98
CA ARG A 145 19.97 7.18 7.96
C ARG A 145 20.26 7.70 6.54
N ALA A 146 20.15 6.85 5.53
CA ALA A 146 20.31 7.21 4.12
C ALA A 146 19.11 8.01 3.55
N ASP A 147 17.94 7.98 4.19
CA ASP A 147 16.72 8.63 3.69
C ASP A 147 16.52 10.06 4.25
N LEU A 148 17.30 10.43 5.27
CA LEU A 148 17.23 11.74 5.93
C LEU A 148 17.37 12.95 4.96
N PRO A 149 18.34 12.99 4.02
CA PRO A 149 18.48 14.14 3.14
C PRO A 149 17.32 14.26 2.15
N ILE A 150 16.75 13.14 1.71
CA ILE A 150 15.60 13.13 0.79
C ILE A 150 14.34 13.62 1.51
N ILE A 151 14.12 13.19 2.76
CA ILE A 151 13.00 13.64 3.59
C ILE A 151 13.07 15.15 3.84
N LEU A 152 14.26 15.70 4.11
CA LEU A 152 14.47 17.14 4.29
C LEU A 152 14.16 17.93 3.01
N VAL A 153 14.58 17.43 1.84
CA VAL A 153 14.28 18.06 0.54
C VAL A 153 12.78 18.01 0.24
N VAL A 154 12.11 16.89 0.50
CA VAL A 154 10.66 16.75 0.33
C VAL A 154 9.89 17.66 1.30
N ALA A 155 10.32 17.78 2.56
CA ALA A 155 9.72 18.68 3.54
C ALA A 155 9.87 20.15 3.12
N ALA A 156 11.06 20.56 2.68
CA ALA A 156 11.31 21.91 2.17
C ALA A 156 10.46 22.24 0.94
N CYS A 157 10.34 21.29 -0.01
CA CYS A 157 9.44 21.43 -1.16
C CYS A 157 7.97 21.54 -0.75
N SER A 158 7.56 20.86 0.33
CA SER A 158 6.16 20.90 0.83
C SER A 158 5.81 22.27 1.42
N ILE A 159 6.73 22.88 2.16
CA ILE A 159 6.57 24.22 2.73
C ILE A 159 6.51 25.26 1.59
N PHE A 160 7.39 25.14 0.59
CA PHE A 160 7.41 26.03 -0.56
C PHE A 160 6.11 25.96 -1.38
N LEU A 161 5.62 24.76 -1.66
CA LEU A 161 4.37 24.55 -2.40
C LEU A 161 3.13 25.06 -1.65
N ASN A 162 3.05 24.85 -0.33
CA ASN A 162 1.91 25.34 0.47
C ASN A 162 1.85 26.87 0.51
N ASN A 163 2.98 27.57 0.53
CA ASN A 163 2.97 29.03 0.50
C ASN A 163 2.55 29.62 -0.87
N TYR A 164 2.68 28.85 -1.96
CA TYR A 164 2.24 29.27 -3.30
C TYR A 164 0.79 28.94 -3.62
N LEU A 165 0.21 27.91 -3.00
CA LEU A 165 -1.18 27.51 -3.22
C LEU A 165 -2.20 28.37 -2.45
N PHE A 166 -1.73 29.22 -1.53
CA PHE A 166 -2.55 30.10 -0.69
C PHE A 166 -2.39 31.60 -1.02
N ILE A 167 -1.79 31.94 -2.16
CA ILE A 167 -1.73 33.29 -2.74
C ILE A 167 -2.54 33.27 -4.04
#